data_AF-A0A845ZIU0-F1
#
_entry.id   AF-A0A845ZIU0-F1
#
_cell.length_a   1.000
_cell.length_b   1.000
_cell.length_c   1.000
_cell.angle_alpha   90.00
_cell.angle_beta   90.00
_cell.angle_gamma   90.00
#
_symmetry.space_group_name_H-M   'P 1'
#
loop_
_entity.id
_entity.type
_entity.pdbx_description
1 polymer ?
#
loop_
_entity_poly.entity_id
_entity_poly.type
_entity_poly.pdbx_seq_one_letter_code
_entity_poly.pdbx_strand_id
1 'polypeptide(L)' 'MTYSERLYPWAIIRLLPRMQRVVVGRYRNRSDAEGHLKALKRLMPDGKFVIIFDLPEPMNQEAEGSEE' A
#
# COMPACT_ATOMS: atom_id res chain seq x y z
N MET A 1 8.42 8.90 -6.56
CA MET A 1 7.21 8.07 -6.82
C MET A 1 6.50 8.59 -8.06
N THR A 2 5.93 7.69 -8.86
CA THR A 2 5.22 8.03 -10.10
C THR A 2 3.77 8.40 -9.80
N TYR A 3 3.16 9.22 -10.66
CA TYR A 3 1.75 9.61 -10.54
C TYR A 3 0.80 8.41 -10.43
N SER A 4 1.14 7.28 -11.06
CA SER A 4 0.38 6.03 -10.96
C SER A 4 0.24 5.54 -9.53
N GLU A 5 1.25 5.66 -8.67
CA GLU A 5 1.19 5.17 -7.28
C GLU A 5 0.15 5.92 -6.44
N ARG A 6 -0.14 7.19 -6.78
CA ARG A 6 -1.19 8.00 -6.13
C ARG A 6 -2.60 7.54 -6.47
N LEU A 7 -2.80 6.85 -7.60
CA LEU A 7 -4.12 6.39 -8.05
C LEU A 7 -4.58 5.11 -7.35
N TYR A 8 -3.67 4.41 -6.67
CA TYR A 8 -3.94 3.11 -6.04
C TYR A 8 -3.58 3.14 -4.54
N PRO A 9 -4.33 3.90 -3.73
CA PRO A 9 -3.98 4.15 -2.33
C PRO A 9 -4.27 2.96 -1.41
N TRP A 10 -4.94 1.91 -1.88
CA TRP A 10 -5.21 0.73 -1.07
C TRP A 10 -4.18 -0.34 -1.35
N ALA A 11 -3.44 -0.79 -0.34
CA ALA A 11 -2.41 -1.82 -0.49
C ALA A 11 -2.75 -3.06 0.34
N ILE A 12 -2.56 -4.25 -0.26
CA ILE A 12 -2.50 -5.49 0.51
C ILE A 12 -1.04 -5.75 0.87
N ILE A 13 -0.77 -5.90 2.15
CA ILE A 13 0.56 -6.24 2.68
C ILE A 13 0.52 -7.65 3.24
N ARG A 14 1.50 -8.46 2.85
CA ARG A 14 1.81 -9.73 3.51
C ARG A 14 2.81 -9.48 4.63
N LEU A 15 2.45 -9.93 5.83
CA LEU A 15 3.31 -9.91 7.00
C LEU A 15 4.10 -11.22 7.05
N LEU A 16 5.41 -11.10 7.17
CA LEU A 16 6.35 -12.21 7.25
C LEU A 16 7.02 -12.26 8.64
N PRO A 17 7.67 -13.36 8.99
CA PRO A 17 8.47 -13.45 10.21
C PRO A 17 9.52 -12.32 10.29
N ARG A 18 10.00 -12.03 11.51
CA ARG A 18 10.99 -10.97 11.76
C ARG A 18 10.52 -9.59 11.32
N MET A 19 9.21 -9.32 11.43
CA MET A 19 8.60 -8.02 11.10
C MET A 19 8.80 -7.59 9.65
N GLN A 20 9.09 -8.52 8.74
CA GLN A 20 9.21 -8.21 7.32
C GLN A 20 7.83 -8.01 6.69
N ARG A 21 7.75 -7.12 5.70
CA ARG A 21 6.51 -6.73 5.03
C ARG A 21 6.74 -6.70 3.53
N VAL A 22 5.79 -7.25 2.77
CA VAL A 22 5.82 -7.24 1.31
C VAL A 22 4.50 -6.70 0.78
N VAL A 23 4.54 -5.73 -0.13
CA VAL A 23 3.37 -5.26 -0.86
C VAL A 23 2.99 -6.31 -1.90
N VAL A 24 1.82 -6.91 -1.74
CA VAL A 24 1.28 -7.92 -2.65
C VAL A 24 0.65 -7.26 -3.88
N GLY A 25 -0.01 -6.12 -3.67
CA GLY A 25 -0.61 -5.35 -4.75
C GLY A 25 -1.25 -4.06 -4.22
N ARG A 26 -1.43 -3.10 -5.13
CA ARG A 26 -2.12 -1.83 -4.88
C ARG A 26 -3.42 -1.75 -5.71
N TYR A 27 -4.43 -1.10 -5.14
CA TYR A 27 -5.80 -1.06 -5.64
C TYR A 27 -6.36 0.36 -5.55
N ARG A 28 -7.23 0.70 -6.50
CA ARG A 28 -7.85 2.02 -6.59
C ARG A 28 -8.89 2.23 -5.48
N ASN A 29 -9.63 1.18 -5.14
CA ASN A 29 -10.64 1.18 -4.10
C ASN A 29 -10.42 0.01 -3.13
N ARG A 30 -11.03 0.12 -1.94
CA ARG A 30 -10.91 -0.88 -0.88
C ARG A 30 -11.60 -2.20 -1.24
N SER A 31 -12.73 -2.15 -1.94
CA SER A 31 -13.54 -3.33 -2.28
C SER A 31 -12.77 -4.32 -3.16
N ASP A 32 -12.02 -3.83 -4.13
CA ASP A 32 -11.14 -4.65 -4.98
C ASP A 32 -10.05 -5.33 -4.15
N ALA A 33 -9.44 -4.58 -3.23
CA ALA A 33 -8.44 -5.12 -2.31
C ALA A 33 -9.04 -6.21 -1.40
N GLU A 34 -10.27 -6.02 -0.89
CA GLU A 34 -10.96 -7.02 -0.07
C GLU A 34 -11.33 -8.28 -0.87
N GLY A 35 -11.74 -8.11 -2.14
CA GLY A 35 -11.99 -9.22 -3.06
C GLY A 35 -10.75 -10.09 -3.26
N HIS A 36 -9.60 -9.47 -3.54
CA HIS A 36 -8.34 -10.19 -3.70
C HIS A 36 -7.87 -10.80 -2.35
N LEU A 37 -8.02 -10.08 -1.23
CA LEU A 37 -7.68 -10.61 0.09
C LEU A 37 -8.44 -11.91 0.41
N LYS A 38 -9.71 -12.02 0.02
CA LYS A 38 -10.48 -13.26 0.18
C LYS A 38 -9.88 -14.42 -0.61
N ALA A 39 -9.42 -14.17 -1.84
CA ALA A 39 -8.73 -15.19 -2.63
C ALA A 39 -7.39 -15.59 -2.01
N LEU A 40 -6.59 -14.61 -1.55
CA LEU A 40 -5.31 -14.86 -0.89
C LEU A 40 -5.46 -15.71 0.38
N LYS A 41 -6.48 -15.44 1.21
CA LYS A 41 -6.77 -16.23 2.40
C LYS A 41 -7.19 -17.67 2.09
N ARG A 42 -7.83 -17.92 0.94
CA ARG A 42 -8.18 -19.28 0.49
C ARG A 42 -6.96 -20.04 -0.02
N LEU A 43 -6.07 -19.36 -0.75
CA LEU A 43 -4.85 -19.96 -1.30
C LEU A 43 -3.77 -20.16 -0.24
N MET A 44 -3.70 -19.28 0.76
CA MET A 44 -2.70 -19.26 1.81
C MET A 44 -3.34 -19.00 3.17
N PRO A 45 -3.99 -20.01 3.79
CA PRO A 45 -4.71 -19.85 5.05
C PRO A 45 -3.83 -19.35 6.20
N ASP A 46 -2.58 -19.80 6.25
CA ASP A 46 -1.61 -19.41 7.28
C ASP A 46 -0.96 -18.04 7.00
N GLY A 47 -1.21 -17.45 5.83
CA GLY A 47 -0.69 -16.16 5.43
C GLY A 47 -1.33 -15.04 6.24
N LYS A 48 -0.49 -14.19 6.86
CA LYS A 48 -0.95 -12.97 7.52
C LYS A 48 -0.98 -11.83 6.52
N PHE A 49 -2.17 -11.33 6.23
CA PHE A 49 -2.40 -10.26 5.27
C PHE A 49 -3.19 -9.13 5.92
N VAL A 50 -2.83 -7.89 5.58
CA VAL A 50 -3.54 -6.68 6.02
C VAL A 50 -3.80 -5.77 4.83
N ILE A 51 -4.94 -5.08 4.84
CA ILE A 51 -5.21 -3.98 3.92
C ILE A 51 -4.87 -2.70 4.65
N ILE A 52 -4.09 -1.84 4.01
CA ILE A 52 -3.81 -0.49 4.51
C ILE A 52 -4.21 0.54 3.48
N PHE A 53 -4.52 1.73 3.97
CA PHE A 53 -4.58 2.93 3.16
C PHE A 53 -3.21 3.59 3.21
N ASP A 54 -2.55 3.62 2.06
CA ASP A 54 -1.18 4.09 1.85
C ASP A 54 -1.22 5.15 0.75
N LEU A 55 -1.49 6.40 1.15
CA LEU A 55 -1.29 7.53 0.27
C LEU A 55 0.18 7.95 0.36
N PRO A 56 0.88 8.09 -0.77
CA PRO A 56 2.19 8.71 -0.74
C PRO A 56 1.99 10.18 -0.31
N GLU A 57 2.71 10.60 0.73
CA GLU A 57 2.71 12.01 1.13
C GLU A 57 3.02 12.88 -0.09
N PRO A 58 2.25 13.95 -0.33
CA PRO A 58 2.69 14.93 -1.29
C PRO A 58 4.03 15.44 -0.78
N MET A 59 5.07 15.31 -1.60
CA MET A 59 6.32 16.02 -1.38
C MET A 59 5.96 17.49 -1.38
N ASN A 60 5.73 18.07 -0.19
CA ASN A 60 5.81 19.51 -0.02
C ASN A 60 7.24 19.85 -0.41
N GLN A 61 7.43 20.33 -1.63
CA GLN A 61 8.53 21.22 -1.91
C GLN A 61 8.27 22.46 -1.06
N GLU A 62 8.71 22.42 0.20
CA GLU A 62 9.12 23.64 0.86
C GLU A 62 10.30 24.15 0.04
N ALA A 63 9.98 25.03 -0.90
CA ALA A 63 10.96 25.95 -1.42
C ALA A 63 11.36 26.85 -0.25
N GLU A 64 12.28 26.38 0.60
CA GLU A 64 13.18 27.25 1.33
C GLU A 64 14.12 27.88 0.28
N GLY A 65 13.56 28.81 -0.49
CA GLY A 65 14.30 29.83 -1.19
C GLY A 65 14.85 30.80 -0.14
N SER A 66 16.02 30.42 0.38
CA SER A 66 17.18 31.27 0.60
C SER A 66 16.92 32.79 0.61
N GLU A 67 17.20 33.38 1.77
CA GLU A 67 17.68 34.74 2.02
C GLU A 67 17.88 35.66 0.81
N GLU A 68 17.15 36.79 0.80
CA GLU A 68 17.67 38.12 0.42
C GLU A 68 17.11 39.18 1.37
#